data_AF-A0A4U5P0X3-F1
#
_entry.id   AF-A0A4U5P0X3-F1
#
_cell.length_a   1.000
_cell.length_b   1.000
_cell.length_c   1.000
_cell.angle_alpha   90.00
_cell.angle_beta   90.00
_cell.angle_gamma   90.00
#
_symmetry.space_group_name_H-M   'P 1'
#
loop_
_entity.id
_entity.type
_entity.pdbx_description
1 polymer ?
#
loop_
_entity_poly.entity_id
_entity_poly.type
_entity_poly.pdbx_seq_one_letter_code
_entity_poly.pdbx_strand_id
1 'polypeptide(L)'
;MGQYSVLIGCLITLASTLSFSTSLRIFCVILQSRCRRNSKTFQIYAVIAFMECVQMSTGMASGLLIAIQKPVDDVLNTVFLTVILYVLKILFRRLNQLE
;
A
#
# COMPACT_ATOMS: atom_id res chain seq x y z
N MET A 1 -16.81 -6.61 24.88
CA MET A 1 -15.52 -6.67 24.16
C MET A 1 -15.66 -6.45 22.65
N GLY A 2 -16.70 -6.95 21.97
CA GLY A 2 -16.83 -6.82 20.51
C GLY A 2 -16.86 -5.40 19.94
N GLN A 3 -17.51 -4.42 20.59
CA GLN A 3 -17.61 -3.06 20.03
C GLN A 3 -16.27 -2.31 19.93
N TYR A 4 -15.36 -2.52 20.88
CA TYR A 4 -14.04 -1.87 20.87
C TYR A 4 -13.15 -2.42 19.74
N SER A 5 -13.22 -3.72 19.49
CA SER A 5 -12.49 -4.35 18.39
C SER A 5 -12.93 -3.82 17.02
N VAL A 6 -14.24 -3.62 16.81
CA VAL A 6 -14.74 -3.01 15.56
C VAL A 6 -14.22 -1.59 15.38
N LEU A 7 -14.26 -0.77 16.43
CA LEU A 7 -13.76 0.61 16.39
C LEU A 7 -12.25 0.65 16.05
N ILE A 8 -11.46 -0.20 16.70
CA ILE A 8 -10.02 -0.30 16.46
C ILE A 8 -9.73 -0.76 15.03
N GLY A 9 -10.45 -1.77 14.54
CA GLY A 9 -10.33 -2.26 13.16
C GLY A 9 -10.62 -1.16 12.13
N CYS A 10 -11.73 -0.43 12.31
CA CYS A 10 -12.09 0.70 11.45
C CYS A 10 -11.03 1.81 11.46
N LEU A 11 -10.49 2.15 12.64
CA LEU A 11 -9.43 3.16 12.76
C LEU A 11 -8.14 2.72 12.05
N ILE A 12 -7.74 1.46 12.21
CA ILE A 12 -6.57 0.89 11.52
C ILE A 12 -6.80 0.95 10.01
N THR A 13 -7.94 0.47 9.52
CA THR A 13 -8.24 0.49 8.08
C THR A 13 -8.24 1.91 7.52
N LEU A 14 -8.85 2.88 8.20
CA LEU A 14 -8.85 4.28 7.77
C LEU A 14 -7.44 4.87 7.75
N ALA A 15 -6.67 4.68 8.82
CA ALA A 15 -5.29 5.16 8.90
C ALA A 15 -4.42 4.55 7.81
N SER A 16 -4.52 3.23 7.59
CA SER A 16 -3.77 2.54 6.54
C SER A 16 -4.21 2.97 5.13
N THR A 17 -5.49 3.25 4.91
CA THR A 17 -5.99 3.74 3.60
C THR A 17 -5.45 5.14 3.29
N LEU A 18 -5.46 6.03 4.28
CA LEU A 18 -4.92 7.39 4.13
C LEU A 18 -3.41 7.34 3.84
N SER A 19 -2.66 6.58 4.63
CA SER A 19 -1.22 6.40 4.44
C SER A 19 -0.88 5.78 3.08
N PHE A 20 -1.64 4.76 2.66
CA PHE A 20 -1.49 4.15 1.33
C PHE A 20 -1.70 5.18 0.22
N SER A 21 -2.76 5.99 0.30
CA SER A 21 -3.06 7.03 -0.69
C SER A 21 -1.96 8.09 -0.77
N THR A 22 -1.41 8.52 0.37
CA THR A 22 -0.32 9.50 0.39
C THR A 22 0.97 8.94 -0.21
N SER A 23 1.38 7.72 0.18
CA SER A 23 2.60 7.09 -0.34
C SER A 23 2.47 6.78 -1.83
N LEU A 24 1.29 6.35 -2.29
CA LEU A 24 1.00 6.15 -3.71
C LEU A 24 1.10 7.46 -4.50
N ARG A 25 0.61 8.57 -3.95
CA ARG A 25 0.69 9.88 -4.60
C ARG A 25 2.14 10.35 -4.72
N ILE A 26 2.95 10.21 -3.66
CA ILE A 26 4.39 10.55 -3.69
C ILE A 26 5.08 9.72 -4.77
N PHE A 27 4.82 8.42 -4.78
CA PHE A 27 5.38 7.49 -5.76
C PHE A 27 5.00 7.86 -7.20
N CYS A 28 3.72 8.16 -7.46
CA CYS A 28 3.25 8.63 -8.77
C CYS A 28 3.91 9.94 -9.21
N VAL A 29 4.09 10.92 -8.31
CA VAL A 29 4.75 12.19 -8.62
C VAL A 29 6.21 11.96 -9.01
N ILE A 30 6.92 11.05 -8.33
CA ILE A 30 8.30 10.69 -8.68
C ILE A 30 8.33 10.00 -10.05
N LEU A 31 7.41 9.08 -10.33
CA LEU A 31 7.33 8.39 -11.62
C LEU A 31 6.99 9.29 -12.81
N GLN A 32 6.19 10.33 -12.61
CA GLN A 32 5.80 11.27 -13.68
C GLN A 32 6.91 12.26 -14.02
N SER A 33 7.75 12.65 -13.05
CA SER A 33 8.79 13.67 -13.28
C SER A 33 10.10 13.08 -13.79
N ARG A 34 10.40 13.29 -15.09
CA ARG A 34 11.67 12.86 -15.72
C ARG A 34 12.91 13.34 -14.96
N CYS A 35 12.95 14.59 -14.53
CA CYS A 35 14.10 15.17 -13.83
C CYS A 35 14.32 14.53 -12.45
N ARG A 36 13.25 14.14 -11.74
CA ARG A 36 13.35 13.49 -10.43
C ARG A 36 13.87 12.06 -10.57
N ARG A 37 13.50 11.33 -11.62
CA ARG A 37 13.90 9.92 -11.82
C ARG A 37 15.40 9.70 -12.03
N ASN A 38 16.12 10.69 -12.55
CA ASN A 38 17.58 10.59 -12.77
C ASN A 38 18.41 10.82 -11.51
N SER A 39 17.80 11.29 -10.41
CA SER A 39 18.53 11.50 -9.16
C SER A 39 18.35 10.29 -8.25
N LYS A 40 19.48 9.71 -7.82
CA LYS A 40 19.53 8.55 -6.92
C LYS A 40 18.72 8.76 -5.64
N THR A 41 18.69 10.00 -5.13
CA THR A 41 17.91 10.35 -3.93
C THR A 41 16.42 10.11 -4.14
N PHE A 42 15.87 10.54 -5.27
CA PHE A 42 14.45 10.36 -5.57
C PHE A 42 14.10 8.90 -5.91
N GLN A 43 15.04 8.13 -6.46
CA GLN A 43 14.87 6.69 -6.63
C GLN A 43 14.73 5.98 -5.28
N ILE A 44 15.58 6.32 -4.30
CA ILE A 44 15.47 5.81 -2.93
C ILE A 44 14.11 6.20 -2.32
N TYR A 45 13.69 7.46 -2.45
CA TYR A 45 12.36 7.89 -1.99
C TYR A 45 11.21 7.12 -2.66
N ALA A 46 11.33 6.79 -3.94
CA ALA A 46 10.33 5.97 -4.63
C ALA A 46 10.28 4.55 -4.06
N VAL A 47 11.43 3.95 -3.75
CA VAL A 47 11.48 2.63 -3.10
C VAL A 47 10.87 2.66 -1.70
N ILE A 48 11.15 3.71 -0.91
CA ILE A 48 10.54 3.88 0.41
C ILE A 48 9.02 4.02 0.29
N ALA A 49 8.54 4.93 -0.55
CA ALA A 49 7.10 5.12 -0.77
C ALA A 49 6.41 3.84 -1.27
N PHE A 50 7.11 3.05 -2.08
CA PHE A 50 6.64 1.74 -2.54
C PHE A 50 6.51 0.73 -1.38
N MET A 51 7.53 0.62 -0.54
CA MET A 51 7.52 -0.26 0.63
C MET A 51 6.42 0.13 1.62
N GLU A 52 6.18 1.43 1.81
CA GLU A 52 5.05 1.93 2.59
C GLU A 52 3.70 1.52 1.99
N CYS A 53 3.54 1.59 0.66
CA CYS A 53 2.32 1.11 0.01
C CYS A 53 2.06 -0.38 0.30
N VAL A 54 3.11 -1.22 0.25
CA VAL A 54 3.00 -2.64 0.60
C VAL A 54 2.59 -2.79 2.07
N GLN A 55 3.31 -2.15 3.00
CA GLN A 55 3.04 -2.27 4.43
C GLN A 55 1.62 -1.80 4.80
N MET A 56 1.18 -0.67 4.25
CA MET A 56 -0.15 -0.12 4.51
C MET A 56 -1.25 -0.97 3.88
N SER A 57 -1.01 -1.64 2.74
CA SER A 57 -1.99 -2.58 2.17
C SER A 57 -2.23 -3.79 3.09
N THR A 58 -1.18 -4.32 3.71
CA THR A 58 -1.29 -5.36 4.74
C THR A 58 -2.00 -4.84 5.99
N GLY A 59 -1.74 -3.59 6.39
CA GLY A 59 -2.44 -2.92 7.49
C GLY A 59 -3.94 -2.71 7.24
N MET A 60 -4.31 -2.38 6.00
CA MET A 60 -5.73 -2.30 5.60
C MET A 60 -6.41 -3.67 5.73
N ALA A 61 -5.77 -4.74 5.26
CA ALA A 61 -6.31 -6.09 5.35
C ALA A 61 -6.46 -6.56 6.80
N SER A 62 -5.47 -6.30 7.66
CA SER A 62 -5.54 -6.65 9.08
C SER A 62 -6.60 -5.84 9.82
N GLY A 63 -6.70 -4.52 9.57
CA GLY A 63 -7.76 -3.67 10.12
C GLY A 63 -9.16 -4.16 9.72
N LEU A 64 -9.32 -4.60 8.46
CA LEU A 64 -10.59 -5.11 7.95
C LEU A 64 -10.98 -6.43 8.61
N LEU A 65 -10.02 -7.36 8.79
CA LEU A 65 -10.23 -8.61 9.52
C LEU A 65 -10.70 -8.36 10.96
N ILE A 66 -10.07 -7.41 11.64
CA ILE A 66 -10.43 -7.02 13.01
C ILE A 66 -11.83 -6.37 13.06
N ALA A 67 -12.17 -5.55 12.06
CA ALA A 67 -13.45 -4.85 11.99
C ALA A 67 -14.63 -5.80 11.71
N ILE A 68 -14.45 -6.77 10.83
CA ILE A 68 -15.52 -7.67 10.39
C ILE A 68 -15.81 -8.76 11.44
N GLN A 69 -14.84 -9.10 12.30
CA GLN A 69 -14.95 -10.18 13.30
C GLN A 69 -15.37 -11.55 12.73
N LYS A 70 -15.33 -11.70 11.40
CA LYS A 70 -15.54 -12.96 10.70
C LYS A 70 -14.25 -13.34 10.01
N PRO A 71 -14.00 -14.64 9.80
CA PRO A 71 -13.01 -15.07 8.83
C PRO A 71 -13.41 -14.46 7.49
N VAL A 72 -12.63 -13.49 7.02
CA VAL A 72 -12.66 -13.11 5.62
C VAL A 72 -12.12 -14.31 4.87
N ASP A 73 -12.81 -14.78 3.83
CA ASP A 73 -12.32 -15.90 3.01
C ASP A 73 -10.86 -15.64 2.66
N ASP A 74 -9.97 -16.59 2.99
CA ASP A 74 -8.53 -16.49 2.74
C ASP A 74 -8.25 -16.15 1.26
N VAL A 75 -9.16 -16.57 0.38
CA VAL A 75 -9.18 -16.26 -1.05
C VAL A 75 -9.33 -14.77 -1.31
N LEU A 76 -10.25 -14.06 -0.65
CA LEU A 76 -10.45 -12.63 -0.87
C LEU A 76 -9.23 -11.82 -0.41
N ASN A 77 -8.68 -12.17 0.75
CA ASN A 77 -7.47 -11.53 1.27
C ASN A 77 -6.28 -11.78 0.34
N THR A 78 -6.10 -13.02 -0.12
CA THR A 78 -5.03 -13.40 -1.06
C THR A 78 -5.19 -12.69 -2.39
N VAL A 79 -6.40 -12.63 -2.95
CA VAL A 79 -6.67 -11.94 -4.22
C VAL A 79 -6.40 -10.44 -4.09
N PHE A 80 -6.85 -9.82 -3.01
CA PHE A 80 -6.66 -8.39 -2.78
C PHE A 80 -5.16 -8.04 -2.63
N LEU A 81 -4.43 -8.80 -1.81
CA LEU A 81 -2.98 -8.63 -1.67
C LEU A 81 -2.25 -8.89 -3.00
N THR A 82 -2.66 -9.93 -3.74
CA THR A 82 -2.02 -10.30 -5.01
C THR A 82 -2.22 -9.22 -6.06
N VAL A 83 -3.42 -8.64 -6.16
CA VAL A 83 -3.70 -7.53 -7.09
C VAL A 83 -2.88 -6.30 -6.72
N ILE A 84 -2.79 -5.94 -5.44
CA ILE A 84 -1.99 -4.81 -4.98
C ILE A 84 -0.51 -5.05 -5.28
N LEU A 85 0.03 -6.22 -4.92
CA LEU A 85 1.42 -6.60 -5.20
C LEU A 85 1.71 -6.66 -6.70
N TYR A 86 0.74 -7.07 -7.53
CA TYR A 86 0.90 -7.11 -8.97
C TYR A 86 0.96 -5.71 -9.59
N VAL A 87 0.06 -4.80 -9.17
CA VAL A 87 0.08 -3.39 -9.57
C VAL A 87 1.39 -2.73 -9.14
N LEU A 88 1.82 -3.01 -7.91
CA LEU A 88 3.10 -2.56 -7.37
C LEU A 88 4.28 -3.13 -8.18
N LYS A 89 4.28 -4.42 -8.53
CA LYS A 89 5.33 -5.03 -9.36
C LYS A 89 5.43 -4.41 -10.75
N ILE A 90 4.29 -4.08 -11.39
CA ILE A 90 4.26 -3.37 -12.67
C ILE A 90 4.88 -1.99 -12.52
N LEU A 91 4.52 -1.27 -11.47
CA LEU A 91 5.04 0.05 -11.16
C LEU A 91 6.56 0.02 -10.88
N PHE A 92 7.04 -0.99 -10.16
CA PHE A 92 8.46 -1.19 -9.90
C PHE A 92 9.25 -1.51 -11.18
N ARG A 93 8.72 -2.36 -12.07
CA ARG A 93 9.35 -2.62 -13.38
C ARG A 93 9.50 -1.35 -14.20
N ARG A 94 8.51 -0.45 -14.16
CA ARG A 94 8.60 0.85 -14.85
C ARG A 94 9.70 1.75 -14.28
N LEU A 95 10.08 1.54 -13.03
CA LEU A 95 11.16 2.26 -12.37
C LEU A 95 12.53 1.70 -12.81
N ASN A 96 12.68 0.37 -12.88
CA ASN A 96 13.92 -0.28 -13.34
C ASN A 96 14.20 -0.17 -14.85
N GLN A 97 13.19 0.07 -15.69
CA GLN A 97 13.41 0.29 -17.14
C GLN A 97 13.91 1.70 -17.49
N LEU A 98 14.27 2.51 -16.48
CA LEU A 98 14.77 3.87 -16.64
C LEU A 98 16.24 4.02 -16.24
N GLU A 99 16.89 2.93 -15.81
CA GLU A 99 18.36 2.81 -15.71
C GLU A 99 18.98 2.49 -17.08
#